data_AF-A0A962NDZ3-F1
#
_entry.id   AF-A0A962NDZ3-F1
#
_cell.length_a   1.000
_cell.length_b   1.000
_cell.length_c   1.000
_cell.angle_alpha   90.00
_cell.angle_beta   90.00
_cell.angle_gamma   90.00
#
_symmetry.space_group_name_H-M   'P 1'
#
loop_
_entity.id
_entity.type
_entity.pdbx_description
1 polymer ?
#
loop_
_entity_poly.entity_id
_entity_poly.type
_entity_poly.pdbx_seq_one_letter_code
_entity_poly.pdbx_strand_id
1 'polypeptide(L)'
;MKTFATAIAATVLGFGLSTAAHADSVYFKNPINFAGTGCPANSIAVTGANTSTLSILFDQYDAGNNSVTGLNRSSCNFAVPVHVPQGMQVSVMTADWQGFAQGRAQLSRKYFFAGAPNQPWLRNNYNSGGGRDF
;
A
#
# COMPACT_ATOMS: atom_id res chain seq x y z
N MET A 1 55.61 -51.50 32.90
CA MET A 1 54.16 -51.73 33.12
C MET A 1 53.44 -50.42 32.83
N LYS A 2 52.42 -50.47 31.96
CA LYS A 2 51.80 -49.31 31.27
C LYS A 2 50.89 -48.52 32.22
N THR A 3 51.09 -47.21 32.34
CA THR A 3 50.15 -46.29 33.00
C THR A 3 49.22 -45.68 31.94
N PHE A 4 47.92 -45.97 32.05
CA PHE A 4 46.88 -45.35 31.23
C PHE A 4 46.34 -44.12 31.98
N ALA A 5 46.55 -42.93 31.41
CA ALA A 5 45.97 -41.69 31.90
C ALA A 5 44.63 -41.46 31.19
N THR A 6 43.52 -41.60 31.93
CA THR A 6 42.17 -41.28 31.45
C THR A 6 41.92 -39.77 31.53
N ALA A 7 41.78 -39.12 30.39
CA ALA A 7 41.35 -37.73 30.30
C ALA A 7 39.81 -37.67 30.28
N ILE A 8 39.22 -37.03 31.29
CA ILE A 8 37.78 -36.77 31.36
C ILE A 8 37.51 -35.47 30.59
N ALA A 9 36.95 -35.58 29.39
CA ALA A 9 36.52 -34.43 28.61
C ALA A 9 35.17 -33.92 29.14
N ALA A 10 35.17 -32.80 29.86
CA ALA A 10 33.96 -32.12 30.30
C ALA A 10 33.40 -31.28 29.14
N THR A 11 32.40 -31.81 28.43
CA THR A 11 31.63 -31.06 27.42
C THR A 11 30.67 -30.08 28.11
N VAL A 12 31.02 -28.80 28.07
CA VAL A 12 30.15 -27.70 28.51
C VAL A 12 29.11 -27.44 27.40
N LEU A 13 27.86 -27.82 27.66
CA LEU A 13 26.71 -27.46 26.82
C LEU A 13 26.36 -25.98 27.05
N GLY A 14 26.83 -25.11 26.17
CA GLY A 14 26.44 -23.70 26.16
C GLY A 14 25.02 -23.53 25.61
N PHE A 15 24.06 -23.21 26.47
CA PHE A 15 22.73 -22.75 26.05
C PHE A 15 22.85 -21.33 25.48
N GLY A 16 22.84 -21.20 24.15
CA GLY A 16 22.76 -19.91 23.48
C GLY A 16 21.36 -19.31 23.64
N LEU A 17 21.25 -18.18 24.34
CA LEU A 17 20.06 -17.34 24.38
C LEU A 17 19.80 -16.83 22.95
N SER A 18 18.86 -17.47 22.26
CA SER A 18 18.39 -17.03 20.95
C SER A 18 17.49 -15.82 21.17
N THR A 19 18.03 -14.61 21.02
CA THR A 19 17.19 -13.41 20.95
C THR A 19 16.39 -13.48 19.67
N ALA A 20 15.06 -13.57 19.79
CA ALA A 20 14.18 -13.43 18.64
C ALA A 20 14.37 -12.02 18.09
N ALA A 21 15.09 -11.90 16.97
CA ALA A 21 15.11 -10.66 16.21
C ALA A 21 13.68 -10.42 15.71
N HIS A 22 13.00 -9.44 16.29
CA HIS A 22 11.73 -8.96 15.73
C HIS A 22 12.02 -8.49 14.30
N ALA A 23 11.44 -9.18 13.32
CA ALA A 23 11.55 -8.78 11.93
C ALA A 23 10.83 -7.42 11.78
N ASP A 24 11.60 -6.34 11.71
CA ASP A 24 11.08 -5.03 11.30
C ASP A 24 10.57 -5.20 9.85
N SER A 25 9.33 -4.80 9.60
CA SER A 25 8.61 -5.12 8.36
C SER A 25 8.16 -3.84 7.66
N VAL A 26 7.99 -3.91 6.34
CA VAL A 26 7.47 -2.78 5.56
C VAL A 26 5.97 -2.67 5.79
N TYR A 27 5.48 -1.48 6.15
CA TYR A 27 4.06 -1.24 6.34
C TYR A 27 3.63 0.17 5.94
N PHE A 28 2.36 0.33 5.58
CA PHE A 28 1.75 1.61 5.26
C PHE A 28 1.31 2.33 6.52
N LYS A 29 1.54 3.65 6.58
CA LYS A 29 0.96 4.52 7.62
C LYS A 29 -0.35 5.12 7.11
N ASN A 30 -1.02 5.86 7.98
CA ASN A 30 -2.24 6.57 7.61
C ASN A 30 -1.94 7.55 6.46
N PRO A 31 -2.74 7.56 5.38
CA PRO A 31 -2.62 8.55 4.32
C PRO A 31 -2.84 9.97 4.84
N ILE A 32 -2.19 10.92 4.17
CA ILE A 32 -2.20 12.34 4.52
C ILE A 32 -2.43 13.19 3.26
N ASN A 33 -2.80 14.44 3.48
CA ASN A 33 -2.85 15.49 2.46
C ASN A 33 -3.79 15.17 1.29
N PHE A 34 -5.00 14.70 1.58
CA PHE A 34 -6.04 14.55 0.56
C PHE A 34 -6.46 15.89 -0.02
N ALA A 35 -6.49 15.98 -1.35
CA ALA A 35 -6.89 17.17 -2.08
C ALA A 35 -7.57 16.80 -3.40
N GLY A 36 -8.67 17.47 -3.70
CA GLY A 36 -9.41 17.34 -4.95
C GLY A 36 -10.91 17.18 -4.73
N THR A 37 -11.68 17.32 -5.80
CA THR A 37 -13.15 17.31 -5.75
C THR A 37 -13.75 15.94 -5.45
N GLY A 38 -13.03 14.85 -5.74
CA GLY A 38 -13.51 13.48 -5.53
C GLY A 38 -13.19 12.90 -4.15
N CYS A 39 -12.58 13.69 -3.25
CA CYS A 39 -12.26 13.23 -1.89
C CYS A 39 -12.36 14.39 -0.88
N PRO A 40 -13.56 14.99 -0.73
CA PRO A 40 -13.80 16.02 0.28
C PRO A 40 -13.57 15.49 1.71
N ALA A 41 -13.44 16.41 2.66
CA ALA A 41 -13.26 16.05 4.07
C ALA A 41 -14.41 15.15 4.55
N ASN A 42 -14.08 14.13 5.36
CA ASN A 42 -15.01 13.14 5.91
C ASN A 42 -15.71 12.23 4.87
N SER A 43 -15.16 12.08 3.66
CA SER A 43 -15.64 11.14 2.63
C SER A 43 -14.68 9.98 2.34
N ILE A 44 -13.69 9.78 3.21
CA ILE A 44 -12.64 8.80 3.02
C ILE A 44 -12.63 7.87 4.22
N ALA A 45 -12.68 6.57 3.97
CA ALA A 45 -12.44 5.55 4.97
C ALA A 45 -11.12 4.83 4.68
N VAL A 46 -10.28 4.69 5.71
CA VAL A 46 -8.98 4.02 5.62
C VAL A 46 -8.98 2.80 6.52
N THR A 47 -8.57 1.66 5.98
CA THR A 47 -8.39 0.42 6.74
C THR A 47 -7.03 -0.21 6.44
N GLY A 48 -6.46 -0.93 7.42
CA GLY A 48 -5.13 -1.55 7.27
C GLY A 48 -3.95 -0.62 7.52
N ALA A 49 -4.15 0.53 8.18
CA ALA A 49 -3.04 1.37 8.62
C ALA A 49 -2.12 0.60 9.60
N ASN A 50 -0.82 0.79 9.45
CA ASN A 50 0.26 0.05 10.11
C ASN A 50 0.33 -1.43 9.74
N THR A 51 -0.11 -1.79 8.53
CA THR A 51 0.01 -3.14 7.99
C THR A 51 0.61 -3.14 6.59
N SER A 52 0.94 -4.32 6.05
CA SER A 52 1.47 -4.48 4.69
C SER A 52 0.44 -4.27 3.59
N THR A 53 -0.85 -4.12 3.92
CA THR A 53 -1.93 -3.91 2.96
C THR A 53 -2.83 -2.77 3.43
N LEU A 54 -3.02 -1.75 2.59
CA LEU A 54 -3.84 -0.60 2.91
C LEU A 54 -5.01 -0.51 1.93
N SER A 55 -6.22 -0.32 2.43
CA SER A 55 -7.40 -0.04 1.62
C SER A 55 -7.93 1.36 1.92
N ILE A 56 -8.22 2.10 0.85
CA ILE A 56 -8.75 3.47 0.92
C ILE A 56 -10.03 3.50 0.11
N LEU A 57 -11.14 3.78 0.78
CA LEU A 57 -12.45 3.92 0.15
C LEU A 57 -12.79 5.40 0.03
N PHE A 58 -13.39 5.77 -1.11
CA PHE A 58 -13.85 7.12 -1.39
C PHE A 58 -15.37 7.12 -1.56
N ASP A 59 -16.09 7.70 -0.61
CA ASP A 59 -17.55 7.70 -0.59
C ASP A 59 -18.16 8.69 -1.60
N GLN A 60 -17.40 9.73 -1.96
CA GLN A 60 -17.83 10.80 -2.86
C GLN A 60 -16.93 10.93 -4.10
N TYR A 61 -16.36 9.81 -4.56
CA TYR A 61 -15.64 9.75 -5.83
C TYR A 61 -16.55 9.26 -6.95
N ASP A 62 -17.24 10.19 -7.60
CA ASP A 62 -18.09 9.93 -8.75
C ASP A 62 -17.94 11.05 -9.78
N ALA A 63 -18.18 10.74 -11.05
CA ALA A 63 -18.17 11.74 -12.10
C ALA A 63 -19.02 11.31 -13.29
N GLY A 64 -19.71 12.26 -13.91
CA GLY A 64 -20.49 12.05 -15.13
C GLY A 64 -21.84 12.75 -15.07
N ASN A 65 -22.65 12.55 -16.11
CA ASN A 65 -23.91 13.26 -16.27
C ASN A 65 -24.95 12.96 -15.17
N ASN A 66 -24.85 11.78 -14.55
CA ASN A 66 -25.75 11.33 -13.48
C ASN A 66 -25.01 11.18 -12.14
N SER A 67 -23.89 11.88 -11.96
CA SER A 67 -23.16 11.82 -10.69
C SER A 67 -23.99 12.47 -9.57
N VAL A 68 -23.95 11.87 -8.38
CA VAL A 68 -24.62 12.38 -7.18
C VAL A 68 -24.03 13.72 -6.76
N THR A 69 -22.71 13.89 -6.97
CA THR A 69 -22.01 15.15 -6.69
C THR A 69 -22.25 16.24 -7.73
N GLY A 70 -22.87 15.93 -8.87
CA GLY A 70 -23.02 16.84 -10.02
C GLY A 70 -21.70 17.16 -10.74
N LEU A 71 -20.63 16.43 -10.46
CA LEU A 71 -19.32 16.64 -11.05
C LEU A 71 -19.20 15.90 -12.39
N ASN A 72 -18.83 16.63 -13.45
CA ASN A 72 -18.47 15.99 -14.73
C ASN A 72 -17.08 15.34 -14.71
N ARG A 73 -16.25 15.71 -13.73
CA ARG A 73 -14.91 15.16 -13.49
C ARG A 73 -14.56 15.25 -12.01
N SER A 74 -14.00 14.17 -11.49
CA SER A 74 -13.50 14.09 -10.13
C SER A 74 -12.04 13.68 -10.10
N SER A 75 -11.31 14.23 -9.14
CA SER A 75 -9.90 13.92 -8.92
C SER A 75 -9.61 13.89 -7.43
N CYS A 76 -8.69 13.01 -7.04
CA CYS A 76 -8.14 12.98 -5.69
C CYS A 76 -6.63 12.78 -5.77
N ASN A 77 -5.89 13.55 -4.98
CA ASN A 77 -4.45 13.43 -4.78
C ASN A 77 -4.17 13.31 -3.28
N PHE A 78 -3.27 12.42 -2.90
CA PHE A 78 -2.92 12.16 -1.50
C PHE A 78 -1.54 11.49 -1.41
N ALA A 79 -0.96 11.48 -0.23
CA ALA A 79 0.30 10.79 0.05
C ALA A 79 0.08 9.66 1.05
N VAL A 80 0.73 8.51 0.82
CA VAL A 80 0.74 7.38 1.76
C VAL A 80 2.16 7.21 2.28
N PRO A 81 2.43 7.58 3.55
CA PRO A 81 3.75 7.34 4.13
C PRO A 81 3.98 5.83 4.31
N VAL A 82 5.19 5.37 4.00
CA VAL A 82 5.58 3.96 4.14
C VAL A 82 6.71 3.87 5.16
N HIS A 83 6.57 2.98 6.13
CA HIS A 83 7.69 2.60 7.00
C HIS A 83 8.54 1.57 6.27
N VAL A 84 9.83 1.86 6.15
CA VAL A 84 10.81 0.99 5.53
C VAL A 84 11.95 0.77 6.53
N PRO A 85 12.16 -0.47 6.97
CA PRO A 85 13.28 -0.82 7.85
C PRO A 85 14.63 -0.46 7.24
N GLN A 86 15.62 -0.24 8.10
CA GLN A 86 16.98 0.07 7.67
C GLN A 86 17.58 -1.06 6.83
N GLY A 87 18.27 -0.69 5.74
CA GLY A 87 18.85 -1.65 4.81
C GLY A 87 17.87 -2.24 3.78
N MET A 88 16.59 -1.85 3.80
CA MET A 88 15.61 -2.23 2.79
C MET A 88 15.22 -1.03 1.91
N GLN A 89 14.75 -1.34 0.70
CA GLN A 89 14.17 -0.37 -0.21
C GLN A 89 12.87 -0.90 -0.81
N VAL A 90 11.92 -0.01 -1.07
CA VAL A 90 10.69 -0.36 -1.80
C VAL A 90 10.95 -0.22 -3.29
N SER A 91 10.86 -1.31 -4.03
CA SER A 91 11.09 -1.31 -5.48
C SER A 91 9.80 -1.21 -6.30
N VAL A 92 8.70 -1.77 -5.81
CA VAL A 92 7.42 -1.85 -6.53
C VAL A 92 6.29 -1.68 -5.54
N MET A 93 5.28 -0.91 -5.92
CA MET A 93 4.01 -0.82 -5.23
C MET A 93 2.92 -1.23 -6.22
N THR A 94 2.12 -2.22 -5.84
CA THR A 94 0.91 -2.63 -6.56
C THR A 94 -0.28 -1.88 -5.96
N ALA A 95 -1.21 -1.48 -6.83
CA ALA A 95 -2.44 -0.84 -6.42
C ALA A 95 -3.57 -1.33 -7.31
N ASP A 96 -4.53 -2.02 -6.70
CA ASP A 96 -5.75 -2.45 -7.35
C ASP A 96 -6.83 -1.38 -7.16
N TRP A 97 -7.65 -1.22 -8.20
CA TRP A 97 -8.71 -0.22 -8.24
C TRP A 97 -10.01 -0.92 -8.48
N GLN A 98 -10.98 -0.61 -7.65
CA GLN A 98 -12.33 -1.15 -7.78
C GLN A 98 -13.29 0.00 -8.02
N GLY A 99 -14.21 -0.19 -8.95
CA GLY A 99 -15.26 0.78 -9.21
C GLY A 99 -16.19 0.34 -10.33
N PHE A 100 -17.14 1.22 -10.64
CA PHE A 100 -18.14 1.00 -11.67
C PHE A 100 -18.06 2.09 -12.73
N ALA A 101 -18.18 1.72 -14.00
CA ALA A 101 -18.23 2.66 -15.11
C ALA A 101 -19.36 2.30 -16.09
N GLN A 102 -20.23 3.28 -16.35
CA GLN A 102 -21.30 3.19 -17.36
C GLN A 102 -21.16 4.30 -18.40
N GLY A 103 -21.50 3.97 -19.64
CA GLY A 103 -21.30 4.83 -20.80
C GLY A 103 -19.82 4.94 -21.15
N ARG A 104 -19.41 6.16 -21.55
CA ARG A 104 -18.02 6.50 -21.85
C ARG A 104 -17.38 7.15 -20.62
N ALA A 105 -16.41 6.47 -20.03
CA ALA A 105 -15.69 6.95 -18.85
C ALA A 105 -14.19 6.72 -19.01
N GLN A 106 -13.39 7.48 -18.29
CA GLN A 106 -11.94 7.30 -18.23
C GLN A 106 -11.47 7.43 -16.78
N LEU A 107 -10.69 6.45 -16.34
CA LEU A 107 -9.97 6.51 -15.08
C LEU A 107 -8.49 6.73 -15.37
N SER A 108 -7.96 7.87 -14.91
CA SER A 108 -6.54 8.24 -15.03
C SER A 108 -5.90 8.25 -13.66
N ARG A 109 -4.76 7.57 -13.52
CA ARG A 109 -4.08 7.41 -12.24
C ARG A 109 -2.57 7.52 -12.40
N LYS A 110 -1.88 7.98 -11.36
CA LYS A 110 -0.42 8.11 -11.34
C LYS A 110 0.09 7.86 -9.93
N TYR A 111 1.11 7.01 -9.80
CA TYR A 111 1.78 6.72 -8.54
C TYR A 111 3.26 7.00 -8.70
N PHE A 112 3.86 7.55 -7.66
CA PHE A 112 5.28 7.84 -7.63
C PHE A 112 5.76 7.89 -6.19
N PHE A 113 7.03 7.52 -5.98
CA PHE A 113 7.70 7.73 -4.70
C PHE A 113 8.20 9.17 -4.60
N ALA A 114 8.31 9.67 -3.36
CA ALA A 114 8.92 10.97 -3.09
C ALA A 114 10.36 10.98 -3.66
N GLY A 115 10.66 11.95 -4.53
CA GLY A 115 11.93 12.04 -5.25
C GLY A 115 11.93 11.49 -6.68
N ALA A 116 10.90 10.74 -7.09
CA ALA A 116 10.76 10.22 -8.45
C ALA A 116 9.42 10.62 -9.11
N PRO A 117 9.06 11.92 -9.20
CA PRO A 117 7.73 12.38 -9.62
C PRO A 117 7.40 12.13 -11.11
N ASN A 118 8.42 11.85 -11.92
CA ASN A 118 8.33 11.66 -13.36
C ASN A 118 7.88 10.23 -13.71
N GLN A 119 6.67 9.86 -13.25
CA GLN A 119 6.03 8.59 -13.59
C GLN A 119 4.91 8.81 -14.61
N PRO A 120 4.69 7.87 -15.54
CA PRO A 120 3.63 7.97 -16.54
C PRO A 120 2.25 7.86 -15.89
N TRP A 121 1.24 8.42 -16.55
CA TRP A 121 -0.15 8.20 -16.20
C TRP A 121 -0.61 6.84 -16.72
N LEU A 122 -1.22 6.05 -15.84
CA LEU A 122 -2.01 4.88 -16.20
C LEU A 122 -3.42 5.33 -16.55
N ARG A 123 -3.93 4.91 -17.70
CA ARG A 123 -5.28 5.28 -18.17
C ARG A 123 -6.06 4.05 -18.59
N ASN A 124 -7.26 3.91 -18.04
CA ASN A 124 -8.25 2.95 -18.50
C ASN A 124 -9.42 3.71 -19.07
N ASN A 125 -9.81 3.36 -20.30
CA ASN A 125 -11.02 3.89 -20.93
C ASN A 125 -12.09 2.80 -20.88
N TYR A 126 -13.29 3.18 -20.47
CA TYR A 126 -14.46 2.31 -20.39
C TYR A 126 -15.52 2.79 -21.38
N ASN A 127 -16.12 1.85 -22.09
CA ASN A 127 -17.21 2.10 -23.01
C ASN A 127 -18.23 0.95 -22.89
N SER A 128 -19.17 1.07 -21.96
CA SER A 128 -20.21 0.06 -21.71
C SER A 128 -21.55 0.73 -21.47
N GLY A 129 -22.52 0.55 -22.37
CA GLY A 129 -23.87 1.12 -22.21
C GLY A 129 -24.59 0.64 -20.95
N GLY A 130 -24.41 -0.63 -20.58
CA GLY A 130 -25.03 -1.26 -19.40
C GLY A 130 -24.23 -1.13 -18.11
N GLY A 131 -23.05 -0.49 -18.15
CA GLY A 131 -22.14 -0.47 -17.01
C GLY A 131 -21.24 -1.69 -16.93
N ARG A 132 -20.15 -1.58 -16.17
CA ARG A 132 -19.28 -2.70 -15.79
C ARG A 132 -18.44 -2.31 -14.59
N ASP A 133 -18.13 -3.30 -13.77
CA ASP A 133 -17.10 -3.18 -12.75
C ASP A 133 -15.71 -3.25 -13.39
N PHE A 134 -14.73 -2.70 -12.68
CA PHE A 134 -13.31 -2.77 -13.01
C PHE A 134 -12.46 -2.88 -11.75
#